data_AF-A0A3G2GAE1-F1
#
_entry.id   AF-A0A3G2GAE1-F1
#
_cell.length_a   1.000
_cell.length_b   1.000
_cell.length_c   1.000
_cell.angle_alpha   90.00
_cell.angle_beta   90.00
_cell.angle_gamma   90.00
#
_symmetry.space_group_name_H-M   'P 1'
#
loop_
_entity.id
_entity.type
_entity.pdbx_description
1 polymer ?
#
loop_
_entity_poly.entity_id
_entity_poly.type
_entity_poly.pdbx_seq_one_letter_code
_entity_poly.pdbx_strand_id
1 'polypeptide(L)'
;MRKLNFFLIFIILLSLGACRSESETPAEITETVLKTGKLSGKVMSQNGSKPIGGASVFTFDDKYKIYYTTSDADGNFTLEAPVGDHTIHIQTGDGSNFRTQISATVKNNETVNLNANQTKLNQVAKIAYVKGSYDKIEDIIQTLGYTATEITNTDLANINSIAQYDIIFLNCGSRNHTVNQSLFPAIDANLATFVANGGSIYASDWDVAYLVGGTNNTTSCAPAGGFVPDAKLCSTNTGSSGIVPATVSNAGLATALGFNTLNIDFDLGAWQRIINYDPAYWEVLVKTPANEALMIRTNHFAATGIPTTPIGNAPNTAFTTVCITLPGNIQISLSVPTVTVPFLVALGATVGPCSGSANSGYIYYTSFHNHATGNIGNAGVILQYVILNL
;
A
#
# COMPACT_ATOMS: atom_id res chain seq x y z
N MET A 1 99.23 26.08 5.03
CA MET A 1 98.41 25.15 5.86
C MET A 1 98.31 23.84 5.05
N ARG A 2 98.86 22.69 5.47
CA ARG A 2 98.30 21.72 6.45
C ARG A 2 96.81 21.44 6.15
N LYS A 3 96.30 20.23 5.89
CA LYS A 3 96.78 18.81 5.89
C LYS A 3 95.86 18.03 4.90
N LEU A 4 96.31 17.09 4.08
CA LEU A 4 96.65 15.67 4.35
C LEU A 4 95.45 14.76 4.72
N ASN A 5 95.06 13.87 3.79
CA ASN A 5 94.59 12.45 3.91
C ASN A 5 93.61 12.13 2.75
N PHE A 6 93.82 11.14 1.86
CA PHE A 6 93.87 9.67 2.06
C PHE A 6 92.60 9.13 2.75
N PHE A 7 91.91 8.06 2.35
CA PHE A 7 92.08 6.99 1.33
C PHE A 7 90.68 6.77 0.65
N LEU A 8 90.37 5.80 -0.23
CA LEU A 8 91.06 4.61 -0.75
C LEU A 8 90.64 4.36 -2.23
N ILE A 9 91.41 3.56 -2.98
CA ILE A 9 90.96 2.85 -4.20
C ILE A 9 90.96 1.36 -3.86
N PHE A 10 89.89 0.62 -4.17
CA PHE A 10 90.05 -0.81 -4.47
C PHE A 10 88.99 -1.31 -5.46
N ILE A 11 89.46 -1.75 -6.63
CA ILE A 11 88.69 -2.52 -7.61
C ILE A 11 89.02 -4.00 -7.34
N ILE A 12 88.02 -4.82 -7.00
CA ILE A 12 88.09 -6.28 -7.16
C ILE A 12 86.92 -6.71 -8.03
N LEU A 13 87.27 -7.49 -9.04
CA LEU A 13 86.36 -8.13 -9.99
C LEU A 13 85.82 -9.46 -9.43
N LEU A 14 84.75 -9.95 -10.07
CA LEU A 14 84.27 -11.35 -10.07
C LEU A 14 83.57 -11.88 -8.81
N SER A 15 82.25 -12.01 -8.90
CA SER A 15 81.64 -13.33 -9.16
C SER A 15 80.18 -13.19 -9.59
N LEU A 16 79.73 -14.08 -10.48
CA LEU A 16 78.36 -14.14 -10.99
C LEU A 16 77.50 -14.97 -10.02
N GLY A 17 76.36 -14.41 -9.59
CA GLY A 17 75.33 -15.12 -8.83
C GLY A 17 73.95 -14.67 -9.31
N ALA A 18 73.23 -15.55 -10.00
CA ALA A 18 71.89 -15.25 -10.49
C ALA A 18 70.87 -15.32 -9.35
N CYS A 19 70.26 -14.18 -9.00
CA CYS A 19 68.99 -14.17 -8.28
C CYS A 19 67.88 -13.78 -9.25
N ARG A 20 66.92 -14.70 -9.45
CA ARG A 20 65.63 -14.37 -10.04
C ARG A 20 64.96 -13.35 -9.13
N SER A 21 64.47 -12.25 -9.69
CA SER A 21 63.37 -11.53 -9.07
C SER A 21 62.13 -12.40 -9.23
N GLU A 22 61.67 -13.03 -8.14
CA GLU A 22 60.29 -13.49 -8.10
C GLU A 22 59.42 -12.24 -8.18
N SER A 23 58.75 -12.06 -9.31
CA SER A 23 57.71 -11.05 -9.43
C SER A 23 56.56 -11.52 -8.54
N GLU A 24 56.44 -10.94 -7.34
CA GLU A 24 55.18 -10.99 -6.61
C GLU A 24 54.10 -10.40 -7.52
N THR A 25 53.33 -11.29 -8.15
CA THR A 25 52.15 -10.91 -8.89
C THR A 25 51.23 -10.21 -7.89
N PRO A 26 50.82 -8.95 -8.10
CA PRO A 26 49.85 -8.31 -7.23
C PRO A 26 48.65 -9.23 -7.15
N ALA A 27 48.24 -9.61 -5.93
CA ALA A 27 47.09 -10.48 -5.75
C ALA A 27 45.90 -9.81 -6.43
N GLU A 28 45.45 -10.39 -7.54
CA GLU A 28 44.35 -9.86 -8.32
C GLU A 28 43.13 -9.89 -7.40
N ILE A 29 42.70 -8.70 -6.98
CA ILE A 29 41.49 -8.54 -6.15
C ILE A 29 40.33 -8.87 -7.08
N THR A 30 40.07 -10.17 -7.17
CA THR A 30 38.90 -10.73 -7.83
C THR A 30 37.72 -10.30 -6.97
N GLU A 31 37.15 -9.14 -7.28
CA GLU A 31 35.78 -8.82 -6.92
C GLU A 31 34.97 -10.05 -7.31
N THR A 32 34.42 -10.72 -6.31
CA THR A 32 33.54 -11.87 -6.51
C THR A 32 32.25 -11.33 -7.10
N VAL A 33 32.24 -11.20 -8.43
CA VAL A 33 31.12 -10.68 -9.22
C VAL A 33 29.85 -11.38 -8.74
N LEU A 34 28.96 -10.59 -8.15
CA LEU A 34 27.74 -11.11 -7.54
C LEU A 34 26.90 -11.76 -8.63
N LYS A 35 26.83 -13.09 -8.60
CA LYS A 35 26.06 -13.87 -9.56
C LYS A 35 24.58 -13.58 -9.34
N THR A 36 23.89 -13.11 -10.38
CA THR A 36 22.45 -12.86 -10.35
C THR A 36 21.67 -13.85 -11.22
N GLY A 37 20.37 -13.87 -11.00
CA GLY A 37 19.38 -14.54 -11.84
C GLY A 37 18.05 -13.82 -11.73
N LYS A 38 17.05 -14.28 -12.48
CA LYS A 38 15.73 -13.64 -12.54
C LYS A 38 14.63 -14.57 -12.05
N LEU A 39 13.67 -14.01 -11.33
CA LEU A 39 12.39 -14.62 -11.00
C LEU A 39 11.29 -13.83 -11.71
N SER A 40 10.53 -14.50 -12.56
CA SER A 40 9.41 -13.89 -13.29
C SER A 40 8.11 -14.61 -12.95
N GLY A 41 6.99 -13.89 -12.97
CA GLY A 41 5.69 -14.45 -12.62
C GLY A 41 4.57 -13.44 -12.82
N LYS A 42 3.36 -13.77 -12.35
CA LYS A 42 2.19 -12.90 -12.39
C LYS A 42 1.52 -12.85 -11.02
N VAL A 43 1.42 -11.67 -10.40
CA VAL A 43 0.70 -11.51 -9.12
C VAL A 43 -0.80 -11.61 -9.38
N MET A 44 -1.47 -12.48 -8.62
CA MET A 44 -2.91 -12.74 -8.75
C MET A 44 -3.61 -12.48 -7.41
N SER A 45 -4.91 -12.16 -7.44
CA SER A 45 -5.75 -12.29 -6.24
C SER A 45 -5.97 -13.75 -5.86
N GLN A 46 -6.51 -14.01 -4.68
CA GLN A 46 -6.65 -15.36 -4.12
C GLN A 46 -7.48 -16.32 -4.99
N ASN A 47 -8.46 -15.82 -5.75
CA ASN A 47 -9.19 -16.60 -6.74
C ASN A 47 -8.29 -17.23 -7.84
N GLY A 48 -7.11 -16.65 -8.11
CA GLY A 48 -6.19 -17.07 -9.17
C GLY A 48 -6.59 -16.65 -10.59
N SER A 49 -7.59 -15.78 -10.77
CA SER A 49 -8.09 -15.35 -12.09
C SER A 49 -7.94 -13.85 -12.37
N LYS A 50 -7.92 -12.99 -11.36
CA LYS A 50 -7.69 -11.54 -11.53
C LYS A 50 -6.20 -11.21 -11.29
N PRO A 51 -5.48 -10.65 -12.28
CA PRO A 51 -4.12 -10.14 -12.09
C PRO A 51 -4.11 -8.84 -11.29
N ILE A 52 -3.04 -8.61 -10.53
CA ILE A 52 -2.87 -7.45 -9.65
C ILE A 52 -1.65 -6.63 -10.06
N GLY A 53 -1.89 -5.43 -10.59
CA GLY A 53 -0.83 -4.46 -10.89
C GLY A 53 -0.43 -3.60 -9.70
N GLY A 54 0.79 -3.08 -9.74
CA GLY A 54 1.36 -2.24 -8.68
C GLY A 54 1.73 -2.97 -7.39
N ALA A 55 1.68 -4.31 -7.36
CA ALA A 55 2.11 -5.08 -6.20
C ALA A 55 3.64 -5.06 -6.09
N SER A 56 4.14 -4.85 -4.86
CA SER A 56 5.57 -4.93 -4.56
C SER A 56 6.01 -6.39 -4.50
N VAL A 57 7.13 -6.71 -5.16
CA VAL A 57 7.76 -8.04 -5.14
C VAL A 57 9.23 -7.89 -4.78
N PHE A 58 9.67 -8.51 -3.68
CA PHE A 58 11.02 -8.28 -3.13
C PHE A 58 11.62 -9.48 -2.39
N THR A 59 12.94 -9.45 -2.21
CA THR A 59 13.70 -10.34 -1.32
C THR A 59 14.85 -9.56 -0.67
N PHE A 60 15.49 -10.16 0.33
CA PHE A 60 16.72 -9.67 0.95
C PHE A 60 17.84 -10.71 0.76
N ASP A 61 19.10 -10.25 0.66
CA ASP A 61 20.26 -11.14 0.80
C ASP A 61 20.70 -11.32 2.27
N ASP A 62 21.71 -12.15 2.51
CA ASP A 62 22.28 -12.42 3.85
C ASP A 62 22.78 -11.17 4.60
N LYS A 63 22.93 -10.02 3.89
CA LYS A 63 23.33 -8.73 4.45
C LYS A 63 22.14 -7.76 4.55
N TYR A 64 20.91 -8.25 4.39
CA TYR A 64 19.66 -7.49 4.40
C TYR A 64 19.56 -6.41 3.30
N LYS A 65 20.36 -6.51 2.23
CA LYS A 65 20.18 -5.64 1.07
C LYS A 65 18.93 -6.09 0.30
N ILE A 66 18.04 -5.14 0.04
CA ILE A 66 16.81 -5.37 -0.70
C ILE A 66 17.05 -5.52 -2.22
N TYR A 67 16.33 -6.46 -2.82
CA TYR A 67 16.12 -6.60 -4.24
C TYR A 67 14.62 -6.47 -4.49
N TYR A 68 14.21 -5.57 -5.39
CA TYR A 68 12.82 -5.10 -5.48
C TYR A 68 12.38 -4.92 -6.94
N THR A 69 11.10 -5.20 -7.19
CA THR A 69 10.38 -4.89 -8.43
C THR A 69 8.90 -4.66 -8.13
N THR A 70 8.13 -4.21 -9.12
CA THR A 70 6.67 -4.09 -9.04
C THR A 70 5.99 -4.86 -10.16
N SER A 71 4.78 -5.36 -9.94
CA SER A 71 3.97 -5.88 -11.04
C SER A 71 3.43 -4.77 -11.95
N ASP A 72 3.41 -5.04 -13.26
CA ASP A 72 2.71 -4.22 -14.26
C ASP A 72 1.18 -4.37 -14.15
N ALA A 73 0.42 -3.60 -14.93
CA ALA A 73 -1.05 -3.62 -14.92
C ALA A 73 -1.68 -4.99 -15.24
N ASP A 74 -0.98 -5.85 -15.99
CA ASP A 74 -1.36 -7.23 -16.28
C ASP A 74 -0.90 -8.21 -15.19
N GLY A 75 -0.35 -7.69 -14.09
CA GLY A 75 0.18 -8.42 -12.94
C GLY A 75 1.57 -9.02 -13.15
N ASN A 76 2.19 -8.92 -14.32
CA ASN A 76 3.49 -9.54 -14.58
C ASN A 76 4.60 -8.82 -13.82
N PHE A 77 5.59 -9.56 -13.31
CA PHE A 77 6.79 -8.99 -12.71
C PHE A 77 8.05 -9.73 -13.17
N THR A 78 9.19 -9.08 -13.00
CA THR A 78 10.51 -9.72 -13.07
C THR A 78 11.41 -9.10 -12.01
N LEU A 79 11.86 -9.93 -11.07
CA LEU A 79 12.77 -9.60 -9.98
C LEU A 79 14.15 -10.14 -10.33
N GLU A 80 15.17 -9.28 -10.35
CA GLU A 80 16.57 -9.69 -10.42
C GLU A 80 17.17 -9.73 -9.01
N ALA A 81 17.79 -10.85 -8.65
CA ALA A 81 18.30 -11.12 -7.31
C ALA A 81 19.57 -12.00 -7.35
N PRO A 82 20.32 -12.12 -6.23
CA PRO A 82 21.51 -12.99 -6.17
C PRO A 82 21.14 -14.47 -6.30
N VAL A 83 22.05 -15.27 -6.84
CA VAL A 83 21.90 -16.74 -6.89
C VAL A 83 21.83 -17.34 -5.49
N GLY A 84 20.87 -18.23 -5.24
CA GLY A 84 20.63 -18.86 -3.95
C GLY A 84 19.16 -19.16 -3.70
N ASP A 85 18.84 -19.71 -2.53
CA ASP A 85 17.47 -19.89 -2.07
C ASP A 85 17.00 -18.64 -1.32
N HIS A 86 15.85 -18.10 -1.71
CA HIS A 86 15.30 -16.84 -1.20
C HIS A 86 13.86 -16.99 -0.71
N THR A 87 13.48 -16.15 0.26
CA THR A 87 12.07 -15.91 0.57
C THR A 87 11.61 -14.68 -0.18
N ILE A 88 10.78 -14.88 -1.20
CA ILE A 88 10.20 -13.80 -1.99
C ILE A 88 8.92 -13.33 -1.31
N HIS A 89 8.86 -12.05 -1.01
CA HIS A 89 7.72 -11.35 -0.45
C HIS A 89 6.94 -10.68 -1.58
N ILE A 90 5.60 -10.81 -1.55
CA ILE A 90 4.68 -10.19 -2.49
C ILE A 90 3.59 -9.49 -1.67
N GLN A 91 3.32 -8.20 -1.93
CA GLN A 91 2.31 -7.44 -1.19
C GLN A 91 1.66 -6.31 -2.01
N THR A 92 0.51 -5.83 -1.56
CA THR A 92 -0.09 -4.54 -1.97
C THR A 92 -0.23 -3.61 -0.76
N GLY A 93 -0.37 -2.31 -1.00
CA GLY A 93 -0.22 -1.30 0.05
C GLY A 93 1.12 -1.44 0.78
N ASP A 94 1.09 -1.29 2.11
CA ASP A 94 2.24 -1.53 2.97
C ASP A 94 2.44 -3.02 3.34
N GLY A 95 1.53 -3.91 2.92
CA GLY A 95 1.55 -5.35 3.20
C GLY A 95 0.92 -5.75 4.54
N SER A 96 0.34 -4.82 5.29
CA SER A 96 -0.47 -5.11 6.49
C SER A 96 -1.66 -6.01 6.17
N ASN A 97 -2.36 -5.72 5.06
CA ASN A 97 -3.68 -6.26 4.71
C ASN A 97 -3.65 -7.45 3.71
N PHE A 98 -2.73 -7.42 2.74
CA PHE A 98 -2.54 -8.48 1.75
C PHE A 98 -1.05 -8.74 1.50
N ARG A 99 -0.58 -9.96 1.81
CA ARG A 99 0.81 -10.37 1.58
C ARG A 99 0.96 -11.88 1.40
N THR A 100 1.99 -12.29 0.67
CA THR A 100 2.39 -13.68 0.47
C THR A 100 3.90 -13.82 0.57
N GLN A 101 4.35 -14.96 1.08
CA GLN A 101 5.76 -15.37 1.07
C GLN A 101 5.87 -16.70 0.33
N ILE A 102 6.90 -16.83 -0.52
CA ILE A 102 7.24 -18.08 -1.21
C ILE A 102 8.74 -18.32 -1.14
N SER A 103 9.13 -19.58 -1.00
CA SER A 103 10.53 -19.99 -1.20
C SER A 103 10.80 -20.20 -2.69
N ALA A 104 11.88 -19.61 -3.21
CA ALA A 104 12.29 -19.77 -4.60
C ALA A 104 13.82 -19.76 -4.76
N THR A 105 14.33 -20.64 -5.60
CA THR A 105 15.77 -20.70 -5.95
C THR A 105 16.06 -19.82 -7.16
N VAL A 106 16.88 -18.79 -6.98
CA VAL A 106 17.44 -17.97 -8.07
C VAL A 106 18.65 -18.69 -8.65
N LYS A 107 18.69 -18.85 -9.97
CA LYS A 107 19.73 -19.58 -10.69
C LYS A 107 20.58 -18.64 -11.56
N ASN A 108 21.88 -18.95 -11.66
CA ASN A 108 22.86 -18.09 -12.32
C ASN A 108 22.55 -17.87 -13.82
N ASN A 109 22.32 -16.62 -14.21
CA ASN A 109 21.99 -16.21 -15.58
C ASN A 109 20.74 -16.91 -16.18
N GLU A 110 19.87 -17.48 -15.34
CA GLU A 110 18.59 -18.09 -15.74
C GLU A 110 17.41 -17.21 -15.34
N THR A 111 16.27 -17.39 -16.01
CA THR A 111 14.97 -16.86 -15.58
C THR A 111 14.09 -18.02 -15.11
N VAL A 112 13.81 -18.05 -13.80
CA VAL A 112 12.92 -19.03 -13.18
C VAL A 112 11.50 -18.47 -13.17
N ASN A 113 10.58 -19.18 -13.82
CA ASN A 113 9.17 -18.79 -13.91
C ASN A 113 8.39 -19.37 -12.73
N LEU A 114 7.84 -18.49 -11.90
CA LEU A 114 6.95 -18.81 -10.79
C LEU A 114 5.53 -19.03 -11.32
N ASN A 115 4.83 -20.04 -10.79
CA ASN A 115 3.48 -20.35 -11.23
C ASN A 115 2.44 -19.45 -10.54
N ALA A 116 1.31 -19.20 -11.21
CA ALA A 116 0.25 -18.30 -10.73
C ALA A 116 -0.42 -18.74 -9.41
N ASN A 117 -0.24 -19.97 -8.95
CA ASN A 117 -0.71 -20.43 -7.64
C ASN A 117 0.27 -20.08 -6.51
N GLN A 118 1.57 -19.96 -6.79
CA GLN A 118 2.58 -19.47 -5.83
C GLN A 118 2.42 -17.96 -5.59
N THR A 119 2.06 -17.20 -6.62
CA THR A 119 2.04 -15.73 -6.63
C THR A 119 0.66 -15.12 -6.34
N LYS A 120 -0.23 -15.89 -5.70
CA LYS A 120 -1.51 -15.38 -5.18
C LYS A 120 -1.27 -14.54 -3.93
N LEU A 121 -1.90 -13.37 -3.83
CA LEU A 121 -1.95 -12.58 -2.59
C LEU A 121 -2.90 -13.23 -1.60
N ASN A 122 -2.39 -13.56 -0.40
CA ASN A 122 -3.23 -13.99 0.71
C ASN A 122 -3.76 -12.77 1.46
N GLN A 123 -5.04 -12.80 1.81
CA GLN A 123 -5.62 -11.92 2.81
C GLN A 123 -5.05 -12.30 4.19
N VAL A 124 -4.56 -11.29 4.90
CA VAL A 124 -4.04 -11.41 6.27
C VAL A 124 -4.84 -10.55 7.24
N ALA A 125 -5.46 -9.47 6.76
CA ALA A 125 -6.39 -8.64 7.52
C ALA A 125 -7.78 -9.25 7.68
N LYS A 126 -8.45 -8.87 8.76
CA LYS A 126 -9.89 -9.03 8.94
C LYS A 126 -10.63 -7.82 8.39
N ILE A 127 -11.58 -8.10 7.50
CA ILE A 127 -12.36 -7.10 6.80
C ILE A 127 -13.80 -7.19 7.27
N ALA A 128 -14.40 -6.04 7.60
CA ALA A 128 -15.83 -5.92 7.82
C ALA A 128 -16.48 -5.02 6.75
N TYR A 129 -17.78 -5.19 6.56
CA TYR A 129 -18.60 -4.25 5.79
C TYR A 129 -19.95 -4.04 6.47
N VAL A 130 -20.47 -2.82 6.40
CA VAL A 130 -21.87 -2.53 6.72
C VAL A 130 -22.66 -2.59 5.42
N LYS A 131 -23.71 -3.40 5.41
CA LYS A 131 -24.51 -3.65 4.21
C LYS A 131 -25.27 -2.41 3.75
N GLY A 132 -25.14 -2.11 2.46
CA GLY A 132 -25.81 -1.01 1.80
C GLY A 132 -27.16 -1.42 1.20
N SER A 133 -27.91 -0.42 0.77
CA SER A 133 -29.11 -0.61 -0.06
C SER A 133 -28.79 -0.55 -1.55
N TYR A 134 -27.65 0.05 -1.92
CA TYR A 134 -27.26 0.29 -3.31
C TYR A 134 -25.93 -0.38 -3.66
N ASP A 135 -24.97 -0.33 -2.74
CA ASP A 135 -23.62 -0.85 -2.96
C ASP A 135 -23.36 -2.17 -2.20
N LYS A 136 -22.49 -2.98 -2.80
CA LYS A 136 -22.12 -4.34 -2.41
C LYS A 136 -20.62 -4.61 -2.63
N ILE A 137 -19.75 -3.92 -1.90
CA ILE A 137 -18.30 -4.15 -2.01
C ILE A 137 -17.91 -5.61 -1.69
N GLU A 138 -18.70 -6.28 -0.84
CA GLU A 138 -18.56 -7.68 -0.46
C GLU A 138 -18.61 -8.63 -1.66
N ASP A 139 -19.37 -8.31 -2.72
CA ASP A 139 -19.43 -9.11 -3.94
C ASP A 139 -18.10 -8.98 -4.72
N ILE A 140 -17.46 -7.81 -4.71
CA ILE A 140 -16.12 -7.60 -5.30
C ILE A 140 -15.04 -8.32 -4.48
N ILE A 141 -15.09 -8.21 -3.15
CA ILE A 141 -14.16 -8.90 -2.23
C ILE A 141 -14.26 -10.43 -2.42
N GLN A 142 -15.47 -10.99 -2.43
CA GLN A 142 -15.70 -12.41 -2.71
C GLN A 142 -15.25 -12.81 -4.11
N THR A 143 -15.52 -11.98 -5.13
CA THR A 143 -15.08 -12.24 -6.51
C THR A 143 -13.56 -12.34 -6.60
N LEU A 144 -12.80 -11.53 -5.85
CA LEU A 144 -11.33 -11.61 -5.76
C LEU A 144 -10.82 -12.87 -5.01
N GLY A 145 -11.70 -13.59 -4.32
CA GLY A 145 -11.38 -14.78 -3.51
C GLY A 145 -11.07 -14.47 -2.05
N TYR A 146 -11.49 -13.31 -1.55
CA TYR A 146 -11.29 -12.85 -0.17
C TYR A 146 -12.59 -12.93 0.64
N THR A 147 -12.48 -12.70 1.95
CA THR A 147 -13.61 -12.76 2.89
C THR A 147 -13.79 -11.43 3.62
N ALA A 148 -15.06 -11.05 3.82
CA ALA A 148 -15.45 -9.93 4.67
C ALA A 148 -16.66 -10.33 5.52
N THR A 149 -16.75 -9.77 6.73
CA THR A 149 -17.83 -10.03 7.68
C THR A 149 -18.88 -8.92 7.62
N GLU A 150 -20.15 -9.27 7.47
CA GLU A 150 -21.26 -8.29 7.59
C GLU A 150 -21.37 -7.84 9.06
N ILE A 151 -21.37 -6.53 9.30
CA ILE A 151 -21.57 -5.91 10.62
C ILE A 151 -22.68 -4.84 10.55
N THR A 152 -23.25 -4.48 11.69
CA THR A 152 -24.41 -3.58 11.78
C THR A 152 -24.06 -2.20 12.36
N ASN A 153 -24.99 -1.24 12.31
CA ASN A 153 -24.86 0.03 13.04
C ASN A 153 -24.71 -0.17 14.55
N THR A 154 -25.27 -1.25 15.13
CA THR A 154 -25.08 -1.61 16.55
C THR A 154 -23.64 -2.04 16.83
N ASP A 155 -23.01 -2.77 15.90
CA ASP A 155 -21.60 -3.14 16.01
C ASP A 155 -20.69 -1.92 15.87
N LEU A 156 -20.97 -1.02 14.92
CA LEU A 156 -20.26 0.27 14.81
C LEU A 156 -20.36 1.11 16.09
N ALA A 157 -21.47 1.03 16.83
CA ALA A 157 -21.65 1.71 18.11
C ALA A 157 -20.86 1.08 19.27
N ASN A 158 -20.17 -0.05 19.05
CA ASN A 158 -19.32 -0.71 20.03
C ASN A 158 -17.86 -0.83 19.55
N ILE A 159 -16.96 -0.03 20.13
CA ILE A 159 -15.52 -0.06 19.79
C ILE A 159 -14.91 -1.47 19.93
N ASN A 160 -15.37 -2.30 20.88
CA ASN A 160 -14.85 -3.66 21.07
C ASN A 160 -15.29 -4.65 19.97
N SER A 161 -16.38 -4.33 19.25
CA SER A 161 -16.79 -5.08 18.07
C SER A 161 -15.92 -4.69 16.88
N ILE A 162 -15.79 -3.38 16.59
CA ILE A 162 -15.07 -2.93 15.38
C ILE A 162 -13.56 -3.03 15.48
N ALA A 163 -12.96 -2.90 16.67
CA ALA A 163 -11.51 -3.03 16.87
C ALA A 163 -10.94 -4.42 16.51
N GLN A 164 -11.79 -5.42 16.26
CA GLN A 164 -11.37 -6.73 15.78
C GLN A 164 -11.01 -6.78 14.29
N TYR A 165 -11.34 -5.73 13.54
CA TYR A 165 -11.09 -5.63 12.10
C TYR A 165 -9.95 -4.65 11.82
N ASP A 166 -9.29 -4.83 10.68
CA ASP A 166 -8.26 -3.91 10.17
C ASP A 166 -8.87 -2.95 9.13
N ILE A 167 -9.93 -3.37 8.43
CA ILE A 167 -10.65 -2.57 7.42
C ILE A 167 -12.17 -2.63 7.63
N ILE A 168 -12.85 -1.49 7.51
CA ILE A 168 -14.32 -1.39 7.48
C ILE A 168 -14.79 -0.70 6.19
N PHE A 169 -15.67 -1.35 5.44
CA PHE A 169 -16.35 -0.74 4.29
C PHE A 169 -17.78 -0.31 4.65
N LEU A 170 -18.17 0.88 4.20
CA LEU A 170 -19.48 1.50 4.42
C LEU A 170 -20.19 1.64 3.07
N ASN A 171 -20.99 0.62 2.70
CA ASN A 171 -21.67 0.53 1.41
C ASN A 171 -22.93 1.41 1.36
N CYS A 172 -23.06 2.24 0.32
CA CYS A 172 -24.11 3.23 0.14
C CYS A 172 -25.51 2.78 0.58
N GLY A 173 -26.14 3.61 1.43
CA GLY A 173 -27.43 3.36 2.04
C GLY A 173 -27.34 2.53 3.33
N SER A 174 -26.15 2.40 3.91
CA SER A 174 -25.93 1.73 5.20
C SER A 174 -26.12 2.65 6.40
N ARG A 175 -25.98 3.99 6.27
CA ARG A 175 -26.24 4.97 7.35
C ARG A 175 -27.75 5.17 7.58
N ASN A 176 -28.50 4.11 7.86
CA ASN A 176 -29.96 4.16 8.06
C ASN A 176 -30.31 4.96 9.34
N HIS A 177 -30.39 6.28 9.19
CA HIS A 177 -30.44 7.25 10.27
C HIS A 177 -31.79 7.28 10.96
N THR A 178 -32.88 7.10 10.21
CA THR A 178 -34.24 7.02 10.76
C THR A 178 -34.40 5.91 11.79
N VAL A 179 -33.68 4.79 11.62
CA VAL A 179 -33.70 3.65 12.56
C VAL A 179 -32.66 3.79 13.66
N ASN A 180 -31.46 4.29 13.33
CA ASN A 180 -30.29 4.24 14.21
C ASN A 180 -29.86 5.59 14.82
N GLN A 181 -30.71 6.64 14.78
CA GLN A 181 -30.37 8.01 15.19
C GLN A 181 -29.58 8.11 16.51
N SER A 182 -30.00 7.37 17.54
CA SER A 182 -29.36 7.38 18.87
C SER A 182 -27.95 6.77 18.91
N LEU A 183 -27.59 5.96 17.92
CA LEU A 183 -26.28 5.31 17.85
C LEU A 183 -25.22 6.21 17.21
N PHE A 184 -25.58 7.15 16.34
CA PHE A 184 -24.60 7.90 15.55
C PHE A 184 -23.55 8.69 16.34
N PRO A 185 -23.87 9.34 17.48
CA PRO A 185 -22.83 9.96 18.31
C PRO A 185 -21.76 8.97 18.80
N ALA A 186 -22.12 7.70 19.05
CA ALA A 186 -21.18 6.66 19.41
C ALA A 186 -20.45 6.07 18.18
N ILE A 187 -21.16 5.87 17.06
CA ILE A 187 -20.57 5.43 15.80
C ILE A 187 -19.50 6.41 15.31
N ASP A 188 -19.85 7.69 15.22
CA ASP A 188 -18.96 8.73 14.70
C ASP A 188 -17.68 8.84 15.57
N ALA A 189 -17.81 8.73 16.91
CA ALA A 189 -16.68 8.67 17.84
C ALA A 189 -15.84 7.37 17.74
N ASN A 190 -16.49 6.22 17.55
CA ASN A 190 -15.81 4.93 17.41
C ASN A 190 -15.06 4.82 16.08
N LEU A 191 -15.63 5.32 14.97
CA LEU A 191 -14.97 5.38 13.67
C LEU A 191 -13.76 6.33 13.72
N ALA A 192 -13.87 7.48 14.39
CA ALA A 192 -12.71 8.35 14.66
C ALA A 192 -11.60 7.62 15.44
N THR A 193 -11.98 6.86 16.46
CA THR A 193 -11.04 6.05 17.27
C THR A 193 -10.41 4.93 16.45
N PHE A 194 -11.19 4.24 15.62
CA PHE A 194 -10.74 3.18 14.75
C PHE A 194 -9.68 3.67 13.77
N VAL A 195 -9.92 4.79 13.07
CA VAL A 195 -8.94 5.33 12.10
C VAL A 195 -7.71 5.89 12.79
N ALA A 196 -7.86 6.65 13.88
CA ALA A 196 -6.75 7.23 14.63
C ALA A 196 -5.84 6.22 15.36
N ASN A 197 -6.17 4.92 15.30
CA ASN A 197 -5.38 3.83 15.87
C ASN A 197 -5.01 2.74 14.83
N GLY A 198 -5.11 3.05 13.53
CA GLY A 198 -4.56 2.20 12.45
C GLY A 198 -5.58 1.51 11.55
N GLY A 199 -6.88 1.53 11.88
CA GLY A 199 -7.91 0.91 11.05
C GLY A 199 -8.28 1.73 9.82
N SER A 200 -8.45 1.10 8.66
CA SER A 200 -8.81 1.79 7.42
C SER A 200 -10.31 1.75 7.13
N ILE A 201 -10.87 2.86 6.64
CA ILE A 201 -12.28 2.98 6.26
C ILE A 201 -12.41 3.27 4.77
N TYR A 202 -13.39 2.64 4.12
CA TYR A 202 -13.93 3.10 2.84
C TYR A 202 -15.40 3.49 2.99
N ALA A 203 -15.79 4.62 2.41
CA ALA A 203 -17.18 5.01 2.25
C ALA A 203 -17.53 5.22 0.77
N SER A 204 -18.71 4.76 0.35
CA SER A 204 -19.25 5.00 -0.99
C SER A 204 -20.45 5.95 -0.96
N ASP A 205 -20.40 6.96 -1.83
CA ASP A 205 -21.48 7.88 -2.14
C ASP A 205 -22.23 8.44 -0.89
N TRP A 206 -23.52 8.16 -0.69
CA TRP A 206 -24.32 8.67 0.43
C TRP A 206 -23.70 8.45 1.80
N ASP A 207 -22.95 7.37 1.98
CA ASP A 207 -22.30 7.02 3.24
C ASP A 207 -21.02 7.82 3.55
N VAL A 208 -20.65 8.79 2.70
CA VAL A 208 -19.80 9.93 3.13
C VAL A 208 -20.38 10.63 4.37
N ALA A 209 -21.69 10.52 4.61
CA ALA A 209 -22.34 11.02 5.81
C ALA A 209 -21.83 10.38 7.12
N TYR A 210 -21.15 9.21 7.08
CA TYR A 210 -20.38 8.72 8.25
C TYR A 210 -19.14 9.56 8.54
N LEU A 211 -18.54 10.13 7.50
CA LEU A 211 -17.34 10.95 7.62
C LEU A 211 -17.71 12.39 8.01
N VAL A 212 -18.60 13.03 7.24
CA VAL A 212 -18.90 14.47 7.35
C VAL A 212 -20.22 14.80 8.05
N GLY A 213 -21.00 13.80 8.45
CA GLY A 213 -22.31 14.00 9.08
C GLY A 213 -23.48 14.15 8.10
N GLY A 214 -24.66 14.37 8.66
CA GLY A 214 -25.94 14.29 7.96
C GLY A 214 -26.77 13.10 8.42
N THR A 215 -27.78 12.75 7.62
CA THR A 215 -28.73 11.67 7.93
C THR A 215 -28.35 10.40 7.15
N ASN A 216 -29.21 9.92 6.25
CA ASN A 216 -28.88 8.84 5.31
C ASN A 216 -27.89 9.31 4.23
N ASN A 217 -27.76 10.62 4.05
CA ASN A 217 -26.82 11.31 3.16
C ASN A 217 -26.56 12.73 3.69
N THR A 218 -25.79 13.51 2.93
CA THR A 218 -25.39 14.88 3.26
C THR A 218 -26.00 15.85 2.25
N THR A 219 -26.84 16.78 2.71
CA THR A 219 -27.57 17.72 1.84
C THR A 219 -26.95 19.12 1.79
N SER A 220 -25.99 19.41 2.67
CA SER A 220 -25.32 20.71 2.82
C SER A 220 -23.95 20.53 3.47
N CYS A 221 -23.01 21.45 3.23
CA CYS A 221 -21.82 21.57 4.09
C CYS A 221 -22.22 21.92 5.53
N ALA A 222 -21.40 21.56 6.52
CA ALA A 222 -21.71 21.72 7.95
C ALA A 222 -23.04 21.09 8.40
N PRO A 223 -23.31 19.81 8.06
CA PRO A 223 -24.38 19.06 8.69
C PRO A 223 -23.98 18.70 10.15
N ALA A 224 -24.92 18.16 10.92
CA ALA A 224 -24.60 17.63 12.25
C ALA A 224 -24.06 16.18 12.18
N GLY A 225 -23.13 15.85 13.07
CA GLY A 225 -22.52 14.52 13.18
C GLY A 225 -21.27 14.35 12.32
N GLY A 226 -20.85 13.10 12.12
CA GLY A 226 -19.57 12.78 11.48
C GLY A 226 -18.38 13.04 12.39
N PHE A 227 -17.18 12.74 11.89
CA PHE A 227 -15.92 12.87 12.61
C PHE A 227 -14.77 13.49 11.80
N VAL A 228 -14.96 13.67 10.49
CA VAL A 228 -14.11 14.51 9.64
C VAL A 228 -14.66 15.94 9.69
N PRO A 229 -13.87 16.94 10.14
CA PRO A 229 -14.34 18.33 10.20
C PRO A 229 -14.70 18.90 8.82
N ASP A 230 -15.73 19.73 8.72
CA ASP A 230 -16.19 20.36 7.46
C ASP A 230 -15.11 21.12 6.70
N ALA A 231 -14.18 21.74 7.43
CA ALA A 231 -13.04 22.45 6.86
C ALA A 231 -12.06 21.50 6.13
N LYS A 232 -12.17 20.18 6.35
CA LYS A 232 -11.40 19.14 5.66
C LYS A 232 -12.17 18.51 4.50
N LEU A 233 -13.49 18.34 4.61
CA LEU A 233 -14.33 17.78 3.55
C LEU A 233 -15.77 18.31 3.64
N CYS A 234 -16.30 18.77 2.50
CA CYS A 234 -17.74 18.91 2.29
C CYS A 234 -18.17 18.13 1.06
N SER A 235 -19.27 17.39 1.19
CA SER A 235 -19.99 16.77 0.08
C SER A 235 -21.48 17.12 0.15
N THR A 236 -22.16 17.16 -1.01
CA THR A 236 -23.63 17.29 -1.07
C THR A 236 -24.22 16.39 -2.14
N ASN A 237 -25.41 15.85 -1.88
CA ASN A 237 -26.16 14.95 -2.75
C ASN A 237 -26.78 15.62 -3.99
N THR A 238 -26.03 16.52 -4.63
CA THR A 238 -26.43 17.36 -5.77
C THR A 238 -25.98 16.79 -7.13
N GLY A 239 -25.61 15.52 -7.17
CA GLY A 239 -25.22 14.78 -8.36
C GLY A 239 -26.36 14.60 -9.36
N SER A 240 -26.04 14.73 -10.66
CA SER A 240 -26.96 14.40 -11.76
C SER A 240 -26.55 13.07 -12.39
N SER A 241 -27.54 12.26 -12.77
CA SER A 241 -27.31 11.02 -13.50
C SER A 241 -26.67 11.28 -14.87
N GLY A 242 -25.80 10.38 -15.32
CA GLY A 242 -25.18 10.40 -16.65
C GLY A 242 -23.74 9.90 -16.65
N ILE A 243 -23.18 9.76 -17.85
CA ILE A 243 -21.80 9.33 -18.03
C ILE A 243 -20.86 10.51 -17.80
N VAL A 244 -20.02 10.41 -16.77
CA VAL A 244 -19.01 11.41 -16.42
C VAL A 244 -17.63 10.92 -16.86
N PRO A 245 -16.92 11.65 -17.73
CA PRO A 245 -15.53 11.36 -18.05
C PRO A 245 -14.64 11.68 -16.84
N ALA A 246 -13.71 10.79 -16.54
CA ALA A 246 -12.83 10.87 -15.38
C ALA A 246 -11.39 10.51 -15.73
N THR A 247 -10.46 11.07 -14.95
CA THR A 247 -9.02 10.86 -15.04
C THR A 247 -8.50 10.38 -13.70
N VAL A 248 -7.68 9.32 -13.72
CA VAL A 248 -6.90 8.84 -12.58
C VAL A 248 -5.69 9.78 -12.42
N SER A 249 -5.69 10.57 -11.34
CA SER A 249 -4.63 11.57 -11.09
C SER A 249 -3.46 11.02 -10.28
N ASN A 250 -3.65 9.96 -9.50
CA ASN A 250 -2.55 9.30 -8.79
C ASN A 250 -1.76 8.38 -9.73
N ALA A 251 -0.44 8.59 -9.81
CA ALA A 251 0.45 7.85 -10.72
C ALA A 251 0.58 6.36 -10.39
N GLY A 252 0.56 5.98 -9.11
CA GLY A 252 0.61 4.59 -8.67
C GLY A 252 -0.65 3.82 -9.08
N LEU A 253 -1.82 4.42 -8.83
CA LEU A 253 -3.12 3.90 -9.25
C LEU A 253 -3.21 3.77 -10.77
N ALA A 254 -2.83 4.80 -11.53
CA ALA A 254 -2.81 4.75 -13.00
C ALA A 254 -1.87 3.65 -13.54
N THR A 255 -0.71 3.45 -12.91
CA THR A 255 0.24 2.39 -13.26
C THR A 255 -0.32 1.00 -12.96
N ALA A 256 -0.95 0.83 -11.79
CA ALA A 256 -1.57 -0.43 -11.38
C ALA A 256 -2.79 -0.81 -12.23
N LEU A 257 -3.51 0.18 -12.76
CA LEU A 257 -4.68 -0.01 -13.64
C LEU A 257 -4.33 -0.19 -15.12
N GLY A 258 -3.17 0.30 -15.56
CA GLY A 258 -2.77 0.32 -16.98
C GLY A 258 -3.50 1.36 -17.83
N PHE A 259 -4.36 2.18 -17.22
CA PHE A 259 -5.05 3.30 -17.84
C PHE A 259 -5.13 4.48 -16.87
N ASN A 260 -5.26 5.68 -17.43
CA ASN A 260 -5.44 6.91 -16.65
C ASN A 260 -6.74 7.65 -16.96
N THR A 261 -7.58 7.15 -17.86
CA THR A 261 -8.89 7.71 -18.17
C THR A 261 -9.97 6.64 -18.17
N LEU A 262 -11.17 7.00 -17.73
CA LEU A 262 -12.35 6.15 -17.73
C LEU A 262 -13.62 6.98 -17.83
N ASN A 263 -14.72 6.30 -18.16
CA ASN A 263 -16.07 6.84 -17.98
C ASN A 263 -16.68 6.19 -16.74
N ILE A 264 -17.31 7.00 -15.89
CA ILE A 264 -18.08 6.55 -14.73
C ILE A 264 -19.55 6.80 -15.06
N ASP A 265 -20.35 5.75 -14.95
CA ASP A 265 -21.79 5.81 -15.22
C ASP A 265 -22.54 6.09 -13.92
N PHE A 266 -23.11 7.29 -13.79
CA PHE A 266 -24.00 7.62 -12.70
C PHE A 266 -25.43 7.28 -13.13
N ASP A 267 -25.81 6.03 -12.93
CA ASP A 267 -27.12 5.47 -13.30
C ASP A 267 -28.28 6.05 -12.48
N LEU A 268 -27.99 6.51 -11.26
CA LEU A 268 -28.93 7.19 -10.36
C LEU A 268 -28.66 8.70 -10.26
N GLY A 269 -29.73 9.46 -9.97
CA GLY A 269 -29.63 10.87 -9.59
C GLY A 269 -29.37 11.07 -8.10
N ALA A 270 -28.93 12.28 -7.73
CA ALA A 270 -28.61 12.70 -6.36
C ALA A 270 -27.42 11.99 -5.69
N TRP A 271 -26.41 11.57 -6.46
CA TRP A 271 -25.11 11.14 -5.92
C TRP A 271 -24.35 12.31 -5.23
N GLN A 272 -23.36 11.98 -4.42
CA GLN A 272 -22.65 12.88 -3.50
C GLN A 272 -21.43 13.53 -4.15
N ARG A 273 -21.61 14.77 -4.59
CA ARG A 273 -20.56 15.60 -5.16
C ARG A 273 -19.63 16.11 -4.06
N ILE A 274 -18.31 16.02 -4.26
CA ILE A 274 -17.34 16.71 -3.40
C ILE A 274 -17.39 18.20 -3.74
N ILE A 275 -17.78 19.03 -2.78
CA ILE A 275 -17.92 20.48 -2.97
C ILE A 275 -16.64 21.21 -2.54
N ASN A 276 -15.99 20.74 -1.46
CA ASN A 276 -14.72 21.27 -0.99
C ASN A 276 -13.93 20.18 -0.27
N TYR A 277 -12.59 20.26 -0.30
CA TYR A 277 -11.69 19.43 0.47
C TYR A 277 -10.40 20.20 0.80
N ASP A 278 -9.75 19.86 1.91
CA ASP A 278 -8.40 20.36 2.22
C ASP A 278 -7.36 19.50 1.49
N PRO A 279 -6.58 20.04 0.52
CA PRO A 279 -5.59 19.29 -0.25
C PRO A 279 -4.35 18.89 0.57
N ALA A 280 -4.13 19.44 1.77
CA ALA A 280 -3.09 18.94 2.67
C ALA A 280 -3.56 17.67 3.40
N TYR A 281 -4.87 17.51 3.59
CA TYR A 281 -5.49 16.40 4.29
C TYR A 281 -5.92 15.26 3.35
N TRP A 282 -6.45 15.61 2.17
CA TRP A 282 -6.93 14.68 1.14
C TRP A 282 -6.09 14.71 -0.13
N GLU A 283 -5.67 13.54 -0.57
CA GLU A 283 -5.17 13.29 -1.92
C GLU A 283 -6.35 12.98 -2.87
N VAL A 284 -6.35 13.58 -4.06
CA VAL A 284 -7.32 13.27 -5.13
C VAL A 284 -6.78 12.17 -6.04
N LEU A 285 -7.43 11.02 -6.02
CA LEU A 285 -7.04 9.83 -6.77
C LEU A 285 -7.71 9.76 -8.16
N VAL A 286 -8.97 10.20 -8.25
CA VAL A 286 -9.76 10.27 -9.49
C VAL A 286 -10.54 11.58 -9.52
N LYS A 287 -10.58 12.24 -10.69
CA LYS A 287 -11.26 13.54 -10.89
C LYS A 287 -11.82 13.72 -12.29
N THR A 288 -12.75 14.65 -12.48
CA THR A 288 -13.23 15.06 -13.81
C THR A 288 -12.19 15.93 -14.54
N PRO A 289 -12.32 16.14 -15.87
CA PRO A 289 -11.57 17.16 -16.60
C PRO A 289 -11.71 18.59 -16.05
N ALA A 290 -12.80 18.88 -15.35
CA ALA A 290 -13.03 20.16 -14.65
C ALA A 290 -12.32 20.25 -13.28
N ASN A 291 -11.54 19.23 -12.90
CA ASN A 291 -10.90 19.05 -11.58
C ASN A 291 -11.86 18.84 -10.41
N GLU A 292 -13.12 18.47 -10.64
CA GLU A 292 -14.00 17.99 -9.56
C GLU A 292 -13.49 16.62 -9.08
N ALA A 293 -13.25 16.47 -7.78
CA ALA A 293 -12.81 15.19 -7.22
C ALA A 293 -13.97 14.17 -7.22
N LEU A 294 -13.67 12.93 -7.61
CA LEU A 294 -14.59 11.80 -7.61
C LEU A 294 -14.13 10.67 -6.67
N MET A 295 -12.83 10.64 -6.35
CA MET A 295 -12.24 9.72 -5.39
C MET A 295 -11.12 10.42 -4.63
N ILE A 296 -11.17 10.33 -3.31
CA ILE A 296 -10.19 10.93 -2.40
C ILE A 296 -9.72 9.93 -1.35
N ARG A 297 -8.51 10.16 -0.83
CA ARG A 297 -7.90 9.42 0.28
C ARG A 297 -7.25 10.36 1.27
N THR A 298 -7.38 10.12 2.57
CA THR A 298 -6.63 10.90 3.57
C THR A 298 -5.14 10.61 3.51
N ASN A 299 -4.29 11.63 3.63
CA ASN A 299 -2.87 11.43 3.91
C ASN A 299 -2.66 10.95 5.36
N HIS A 300 -3.46 11.46 6.29
CA HIS A 300 -3.41 11.13 7.72
C HIS A 300 -4.71 11.54 8.42
N PHE A 301 -5.24 10.69 9.32
CA PHE A 301 -6.31 11.08 10.23
C PHE A 301 -5.72 11.40 11.62
N ALA A 302 -5.79 12.67 12.03
CA ALA A 302 -5.48 13.11 13.38
C ALA A 302 -6.72 13.69 14.04
N ALA A 303 -7.00 13.28 15.28
CA ALA A 303 -7.88 14.00 16.19
C ALA A 303 -7.28 14.00 17.60
N THR A 304 -7.49 15.09 18.34
CA THR A 304 -6.99 15.24 19.71
C THR A 304 -7.94 14.61 20.72
N GLY A 305 -7.41 14.06 21.83
CA GLY A 305 -8.22 13.44 22.88
C GLY A 305 -8.82 12.07 22.53
N ILE A 306 -8.45 11.48 21.39
CA ILE A 306 -8.87 10.14 21.01
C ILE A 306 -8.20 9.07 21.91
N PRO A 307 -8.95 8.10 22.45
CA PRO A 307 -8.36 7.00 23.22
C PRO A 307 -7.44 6.12 22.39
N THR A 308 -6.29 5.72 22.96
CA THR A 308 -5.46 4.67 22.37
C THR A 308 -6.15 3.31 22.52
N THR A 309 -6.50 2.69 21.40
CA THR A 309 -7.22 1.42 21.35
C THR A 309 -6.49 0.49 20.36
N PRO A 310 -6.08 -0.73 20.72
CA PRO A 310 -5.54 -1.67 19.75
C PRO A 310 -6.59 -1.99 18.68
N ILE A 311 -6.28 -1.70 17.41
CA ILE A 311 -7.11 -2.03 16.24
C ILE A 311 -6.43 -3.14 15.46
N GLY A 312 -7.25 -4.04 14.91
CA GLY A 312 -6.79 -5.24 14.23
C GLY A 312 -6.40 -6.34 15.22
N ASN A 313 -6.79 -7.57 14.90
CA ASN A 313 -6.26 -8.78 15.55
C ASN A 313 -5.84 -9.85 14.53
N ALA A 314 -5.55 -9.40 13.31
CA ALA A 314 -4.83 -10.17 12.31
C ALA A 314 -3.50 -10.72 12.89
N PRO A 315 -3.00 -11.88 12.42
CA PRO A 315 -1.68 -12.38 12.76
C PRO A 315 -0.57 -11.57 12.05
N ASN A 316 -0.51 -10.28 12.36
CA ASN A 316 0.49 -9.31 11.92
C ASN A 316 1.61 -9.13 12.97
N THR A 317 1.51 -9.70 14.17
CA THR A 317 2.47 -9.52 15.28
C THR A 317 3.87 -10.08 15.00
N ALA A 318 4.03 -10.94 13.98
CA ALA A 318 5.32 -11.41 13.49
C ALA A 318 5.89 -10.54 12.35
N PHE A 319 5.18 -9.48 11.95
CA PHE A 319 5.50 -8.56 10.88
C PHE A 319 5.49 -7.11 11.38
N THR A 320 6.18 -6.23 10.68
CA THR A 320 6.28 -4.82 11.03
C THR A 320 6.45 -4.02 9.75
N THR A 321 5.65 -2.97 9.58
CA THR A 321 5.82 -2.05 8.46
C THR A 321 7.08 -1.23 8.66
N VAL A 322 7.94 -1.17 7.64
CA VAL A 322 9.14 -0.33 7.61
C VAL A 322 9.15 0.52 6.35
N CYS A 323 9.72 1.72 6.43
CA CYS A 323 10.01 2.55 5.28
C CYS A 323 11.44 2.33 4.82
N ILE A 324 11.62 1.95 3.55
CA ILE A 324 12.93 1.79 2.92
C ILE A 324 13.08 2.84 1.81
N THR A 325 14.23 3.51 1.77
CA THR A 325 14.59 4.42 0.66
C THR A 325 15.46 3.65 -0.33
N LEU A 326 14.92 3.41 -1.52
CA LEU A 326 15.63 2.82 -2.66
C LEU A 326 16.48 3.87 -3.40
N PRO A 327 17.45 3.45 -4.25
CA PRO A 327 18.17 4.33 -5.15
C PRO A 327 17.22 5.23 -5.97
N GLY A 328 17.59 6.51 -6.11
CA GLY A 328 16.72 7.52 -6.73
C GLY A 328 15.73 8.20 -5.76
N ASN A 329 15.93 8.03 -4.44
CA ASN A 329 15.06 8.56 -3.38
C ASN A 329 13.61 8.05 -3.44
N ILE A 330 13.41 6.85 -3.96
CA ILE A 330 12.09 6.21 -4.03
C ILE A 330 11.83 5.56 -2.66
N GLN A 331 10.82 6.06 -1.95
CA GLN A 331 10.43 5.53 -0.64
C GLN A 331 9.32 4.47 -0.78
N ILE A 332 9.48 3.32 -0.13
CA ILE A 332 8.51 2.22 -0.13
C ILE A 332 8.22 1.70 1.28
N SER A 333 6.94 1.52 1.60
CA SER A 333 6.47 0.90 2.84
C SER A 333 6.36 -0.61 2.64
N LEU A 334 7.09 -1.41 3.43
CA LEU A 334 7.09 -2.88 3.31
C LEU A 334 6.77 -3.57 4.63
N SER A 335 5.99 -4.64 4.58
CA SER A 335 5.71 -5.51 5.73
C SER A 335 6.77 -6.60 5.80
N VAL A 336 7.74 -6.43 6.70
CA VAL A 336 8.88 -7.34 6.88
C VAL A 336 8.72 -8.14 8.17
N PRO A 337 9.31 -9.34 8.29
CA PRO A 337 9.27 -10.08 9.55
C PRO A 337 9.91 -9.24 10.67
N THR A 338 9.28 -9.14 11.85
CA THR A 338 9.73 -8.25 12.94
C THR A 338 11.20 -8.48 13.35
N VAL A 339 11.68 -9.72 13.20
CA VAL A 339 13.07 -10.11 13.47
C VAL A 339 14.10 -9.46 12.53
N THR A 340 13.71 -8.99 11.34
CA THR A 340 14.63 -8.34 10.38
C THR A 340 14.75 -6.82 10.61
N VAL A 341 13.80 -6.22 11.32
CA VAL A 341 13.71 -4.76 11.53
C VAL A 341 15.00 -4.14 12.06
N PRO A 342 15.71 -4.70 13.08
CA PRO A 342 16.95 -4.09 13.59
C PRO A 342 18.05 -3.98 12.53
N PHE A 343 18.15 -4.96 11.63
CA PHE A 343 19.14 -4.96 10.56
C PHE A 343 18.79 -3.96 9.45
N LEU A 344 17.52 -3.85 9.10
CA LEU A 344 17.05 -2.87 8.12
C LEU A 344 17.19 -1.44 8.62
N VAL A 345 16.93 -1.19 9.92
CA VAL A 345 17.18 0.11 10.56
C VAL A 345 18.67 0.45 10.59
N ALA A 346 19.56 -0.53 10.81
CA ALA A 346 21.01 -0.33 10.70
C ALA A 346 21.46 0.01 9.26
N LEU A 347 20.66 -0.31 8.24
CA LEU A 347 20.85 0.08 6.83
C LEU A 347 20.10 1.37 6.44
N GLY A 348 19.47 2.07 7.39
CA GLY A 348 18.80 3.36 7.18
C GLY A 348 17.30 3.29 6.91
N ALA A 349 16.65 2.14 7.08
CA ALA A 349 15.19 2.07 7.12
C ALA A 349 14.63 2.73 8.40
N THR A 350 13.37 3.17 8.37
CA THR A 350 12.63 3.60 9.57
C THR A 350 11.47 2.66 9.87
N VAL A 351 11.04 2.61 11.13
CA VAL A 351 9.85 1.84 11.54
C VAL A 351 8.59 2.67 11.23
N GLY A 352 7.57 2.01 10.68
CA GLY A 352 6.34 2.65 10.17
C GLY A 352 6.35 2.84 8.65
N PRO A 353 5.22 3.30 8.07
CA PRO A 353 5.11 3.57 6.63
C PRO A 353 5.91 4.82 6.23
N CYS A 354 6.24 4.94 4.94
CA CYS A 354 6.92 6.12 4.39
C CYS A 354 6.04 7.37 4.29
N SER A 355 4.71 7.20 4.27
CA SER A 355 3.75 8.29 4.17
C SER A 355 2.56 8.02 5.08
N GLY A 356 1.93 9.11 5.56
CA GLY A 356 0.96 9.06 6.65
C GLY A 356 1.62 8.92 8.02
N SER A 357 0.94 8.28 8.97
CA SER A 357 1.45 8.01 10.31
C SER A 357 1.37 6.52 10.59
N ALA A 358 2.37 6.00 11.30
CA ALA A 358 2.37 4.61 11.78
C ALA A 358 1.17 4.25 12.69
N ASN A 359 0.45 5.26 13.20
CA ASN A 359 -0.67 5.08 14.13
C ASN A 359 -2.05 5.34 13.51
N SER A 360 -2.15 5.74 12.24
CA SER A 360 -3.43 6.08 11.57
C SER A 360 -3.65 5.20 10.35
N GLY A 361 -4.86 4.66 10.20
CA GLY A 361 -5.30 4.05 8.95
C GLY A 361 -5.68 5.11 7.91
N TYR A 362 -6.12 4.64 6.74
CA TYR A 362 -6.59 5.49 5.64
C TYR A 362 -8.11 5.59 5.61
N ILE A 363 -8.63 6.76 5.26
CA ILE A 363 -10.03 6.92 4.84
C ILE A 363 -10.05 7.11 3.33
N TYR A 364 -10.77 6.25 2.62
CA TYR A 364 -11.09 6.39 1.21
C TYR A 364 -12.56 6.80 1.06
N TYR A 365 -12.83 7.67 0.09
CA TYR A 365 -14.18 8.02 -0.32
C TYR A 365 -14.29 8.04 -1.85
N THR A 366 -15.34 7.43 -2.40
CA THR A 366 -15.73 7.54 -3.81
C THR A 366 -17.13 8.13 -3.94
N SER A 367 -17.29 9.11 -4.82
CA SER A 367 -18.60 9.71 -5.13
C SER A 367 -19.50 8.80 -5.97
N PHE A 368 -19.00 7.65 -6.40
CA PHE A 368 -19.64 6.72 -7.33
C PHE A 368 -19.88 5.36 -6.69
N HIS A 369 -20.93 4.71 -7.18
CA HIS A 369 -21.42 3.41 -6.74
C HIS A 369 -20.59 2.24 -7.27
N ASN A 370 -20.84 1.08 -6.67
CA ASN A 370 -20.31 -0.20 -7.06
C ASN A 370 -21.38 -1.25 -7.42
N HIS A 371 -22.67 -1.05 -7.12
CA HIS A 371 -23.71 -2.02 -7.52
C HIS A 371 -25.13 -1.45 -7.74
N ALA A 372 -25.34 -0.13 -7.83
CA ALA A 372 -26.68 0.48 -7.86
C ALA A 372 -27.70 -0.17 -8.83
N THR A 373 -27.32 -0.47 -10.08
CA THR A 373 -28.15 -1.28 -11.01
C THR A 373 -27.42 -2.48 -11.65
N GLY A 374 -26.20 -2.80 -11.21
CA GLY A 374 -25.43 -3.97 -11.66
C GLY A 374 -24.45 -3.72 -12.82
N ASN A 375 -24.38 -2.50 -13.38
CA ASN A 375 -23.30 -2.11 -14.29
C ASN A 375 -22.20 -1.33 -13.54
N ILE A 376 -21.19 -2.03 -13.03
CA ILE A 376 -20.05 -1.43 -12.30
C ILE A 376 -19.07 -0.70 -13.26
N GLY A 377 -19.21 -0.90 -14.58
CA GLY A 377 -18.35 -0.32 -15.61
C GLY A 377 -16.85 -0.44 -15.29
N ASN A 378 -16.10 0.64 -15.56
CA ASN A 378 -14.68 0.72 -15.21
C ASN A 378 -14.43 1.15 -13.75
N ALA A 379 -15.47 1.47 -12.96
CA ALA A 379 -15.30 1.76 -11.53
C ALA A 379 -14.89 0.50 -10.75
N GLY A 380 -15.35 -0.68 -11.17
CA GLY A 380 -15.07 -1.95 -10.49
C GLY A 380 -13.58 -2.27 -10.35
N VAL A 381 -12.74 -1.89 -11.32
CA VAL A 381 -11.28 -2.10 -11.24
C VAL A 381 -10.58 -1.11 -10.32
N ILE A 382 -11.10 0.11 -10.18
CA ILE A 382 -10.62 1.07 -9.16
C ILE A 382 -10.95 0.52 -7.76
N LEU A 383 -12.14 -0.05 -7.57
CA LEU A 383 -12.55 -0.61 -6.29
C LEU A 383 -11.77 -1.89 -5.93
N GLN A 384 -11.40 -2.71 -6.91
CA GLN A 384 -10.44 -3.81 -6.71
C GLN A 384 -9.08 -3.29 -6.21
N TYR A 385 -8.59 -2.15 -6.74
CA TYR A 385 -7.38 -1.51 -6.21
C TYR A 385 -7.58 -1.01 -4.77
N VAL A 386 -8.71 -0.35 -4.46
CA VAL A 386 -9.04 0.12 -3.11
C VAL A 386 -9.02 -1.03 -2.11
N ILE A 387 -9.71 -2.13 -2.41
CA ILE A 387 -9.74 -3.32 -1.56
C ILE A 387 -8.32 -3.81 -1.23
N LEU A 388 -7.39 -3.75 -2.18
CA LEU A 388 -6.03 -4.27 -2.05
C LEU A 388 -5.03 -3.28 -1.44
N ASN A 389 -5.34 -1.99 -1.37
CA ASN A 389 -4.40 -0.91 -0.98
C ASN A 389 -4.95 0.05 0.08
N LEU A 390 -6.04 -0.33 0.76
CA LEU A 390 -6.51 0.27 2.02
C LEU A 390 -5.53 0.00 3.17
#